data_AF-A0A7Z7I1X7-F1
#
_entry.id   AF-A0A7Z7I1X7-F1
#
_cell.length_a   1.000
_cell.length_b   1.000
_cell.length_c   1.000
_cell.angle_alpha   90.00
_cell.angle_beta   90.00
_cell.angle_gamma   90.00
#
_symmetry.space_group_name_H-M   'P 1'
#
loop_
_entity.id
_entity.type
_entity.pdbx_description
1 polymer ?
#
loop_
_entity_poly.entity_id
_entity_poly.type
_entity_poly.pdbx_seq_one_letter_code
_entity_poly.pdbx_strand_id
1 'polypeptide(L)' 'MVKTEIGQLEKALNVLVSRPRLIRRDYWTSQIECLLGRSGLSAQDRQRLSTLLDLLGRTAAECGVSAQNCQPVGSL' A
#
# COMPACT_ATOMS: atom_id res chain seq x y z
N MET A 1 -8.99 -17.39 -16.16
CA MET A 1 -9.85 -16.69 -15.18
C MET A 1 -9.02 -15.90 -14.17
N VAL A 2 -8.09 -16.54 -13.45
CA VAL A 2 -7.20 -15.89 -12.44
C VAL A 2 -6.43 -14.66 -12.97
N LYS A 3 -5.97 -14.69 -14.22
CA LYS A 3 -5.24 -13.57 -14.85
C LYS A 3 -6.06 -12.28 -14.93
N THR A 4 -7.38 -12.42 -15.10
CA THR A 4 -8.31 -11.30 -15.18
C THR A 4 -8.59 -10.72 -13.81
N GLU A 5 -8.68 -11.57 -12.78
CA GLU A 5 -8.86 -11.16 -11.38
C GLU A 5 -7.63 -10.42 -10.87
N ILE A 6 -6.43 -10.90 -11.17
CA ILE A 6 -5.17 -10.22 -10.83
C ILE A 6 -5.10 -8.84 -11.48
N GLY A 7 -5.44 -8.73 -12.78
CA GLY A 7 -5.43 -7.44 -13.47
C GLY A 7 -6.45 -6.44 -12.93
N GLN A 8 -7.61 -6.90 -12.47
CA GLN A 8 -8.59 -6.04 -11.79
C GLN A 8 -8.10 -5.58 -10.42
N LEU A 9 -7.41 -6.47 -9.69
CA LEU A 9 -6.82 -6.16 -8.39
C LEU A 9 -5.72 -5.09 -8.52
N GLU A 10 -4.83 -5.23 -9.51
CA GLU A 10 -3.78 -4.23 -9.81
C GLU A 10 -4.39 -2.86 -10.10
N LYS A 11 -5.46 -2.83 -10.90
CA LYS A 11 -6.13 -1.58 -11.28
C LYS A 11 -6.80 -0.90 -10.08
N ALA A 12 -7.44 -1.69 -9.21
CA ALA A 12 -8.06 -1.18 -7.98
C ALA A 12 -7.03 -0.62 -7.01
N LEU A 13 -5.92 -1.33 -6.81
CA LEU A 13 -4.83 -0.89 -5.92
C LEU A 13 -4.16 0.39 -6.44
N ASN A 14 -3.93 0.51 -7.75
CA ASN A 14 -3.32 1.70 -8.34
C ASN A 14 -4.20 2.95 -8.12
N VAL A 15 -5.53 2.82 -8.26
CA VAL A 15 -6.49 3.90 -7.95
C VAL A 15 -6.51 4.22 -6.47
N LEU A 16 -6.44 3.22 -5.60
CA LEU A 16 -6.43 3.42 -4.16
C LEU A 16 -5.17 4.15 -3.69
N VAL A 17 -3.99 3.80 -4.21
CA VAL A 17 -2.70 4.46 -3.90
C VAL A 17 -2.73 5.94 -4.27
N SER A 18 -3.43 6.30 -5.36
CA SER A 18 -3.63 7.71 -5.75
C SER A 18 -4.55 8.52 -4.81
N ARG A 19 -5.21 7.87 -3.84
CA ARG A 19 -6.12 8.51 -2.87
C ARG A 19 -5.83 8.05 -1.44
N PRO A 20 -4.76 8.58 -0.81
CA PRO A 20 -4.26 8.10 0.49
C PRO A 20 -5.25 8.24 1.65
N ARG A 21 -6.29 9.08 1.52
CA ARG A 21 -7.36 9.23 2.53
C ARG A 21 -8.40 8.09 2.53
N LEU A 22 -8.40 7.22 1.51
CA LEU A 22 -9.38 6.13 1.37
C LEU A 22 -8.77 4.73 1.62
N ILE A 23 -7.45 4.64 1.76
CA ILE A 23 -6.79 3.37 2.05
C ILE A 23 -6.84 3.15 3.55
N ARG A 24 -7.65 2.17 4.00
CA ARG A 24 -7.38 1.49 5.28
C ARG A 24 -6.09 0.71 5.10
N ARG A 25 -4.96 1.40 5.23
CA ARG A 25 -3.63 0.86 4.94
C ARG A 25 -3.37 -0.38 5.76
N ASP A 26 -3.69 -0.33 7.05
CA ASP A 26 -3.52 -1.46 7.97
C ASP A 26 -4.34 -2.68 7.56
N TYR A 27 -5.53 -2.47 6.97
CA TYR A 27 -6.36 -3.55 6.44
C TYR A 27 -5.68 -4.23 5.25
N TRP A 28 -5.20 -3.46 4.26
CA TRP A 28 -4.54 -4.02 3.09
C TRP A 28 -3.18 -4.64 3.41
N THR A 29 -2.42 -4.05 4.33
CA THR A 29 -1.19 -4.63 4.88
C THR A 29 -1.47 -6.00 5.50
N SER A 30 -2.45 -6.09 6.40
CA SER A 30 -2.82 -7.35 7.05
C SER A 30 -3.25 -8.43 6.04
N GLN A 31 -3.99 -8.04 5.00
CA GLN A 31 -4.42 -8.97 3.95
C GLN A 31 -3.25 -9.52 3.11
N ILE A 32 -2.26 -8.68 2.79
CA ILE A 32 -1.07 -9.08 2.02
C ILE A 32 -0.19 -10.02 2.85
N GLU A 33 0.03 -9.72 4.14
CA GLU A 33 0.77 -10.60 5.06
C GLU A 33 0.09 -11.96 5.20
N CYS A 34 -1.24 -11.98 5.32
CA CYS A 34 -2.04 -13.21 5.39
C CYS A 34 -1.87 -14.08 4.13
N LEU A 35 -1.77 -13.45 2.95
CA LEU A 35 -1.51 -14.15 1.69
C LEU A 35 -0.07 -14.68 1.62
N LEU A 36 0.92 -13.89 2.04
CA LEU A 36 2.34 -14.31 2.07
C LEU A 36 2.59 -15.52 2.98
N GLY A 37 1.82 -15.64 4.06
CA GLY A 37 1.84 -16.78 4.97
C GLY A 37 1.27 -18.08 4.38
N ARG A 38 0.57 -18.03 3.23
CA ARG A 38 0.03 -19.24 2.59
C ARG A 38 1.12 -20.02 1.86
N SER A 39 1.12 -21.34 2.07
CA SER A 39 1.86 -22.29 1.25
C SER A 39 1.22 -22.42 -0.13
N GLY A 40 2.02 -22.50 -1.19
CA GLY A 40 1.53 -22.70 -2.56
C GLY A 40 1.60 -21.46 -3.46
N LEU A 41 2.10 -20.33 -2.96
CA LEU A 41 2.42 -19.19 -3.81
C LEU A 41 3.67 -19.46 -4.66
N SER A 42 3.61 -19.07 -5.92
CA SER A 42 4.81 -19.04 -6.77
C SER A 42 5.80 -17.99 -6.24
N ALA A 43 7.09 -18.16 -6.58
CA ALA A 43 8.10 -17.15 -6.26
C ALA A 43 7.76 -15.77 -6.86
N GLN A 44 7.14 -15.75 -8.04
CA GLN A 44 6.71 -14.53 -8.71
C GLN A 44 5.58 -13.84 -7.94
N ASP A 45 4.59 -14.59 -7.45
CA ASP A 45 3.46 -14.01 -6.71
C ASP A 45 3.90 -13.51 -5.34
N ARG A 46 4.83 -14.20 -4.68
CA ARG A 46 5.49 -13.69 -3.48
C ARG A 46 6.19 -12.36 -3.74
N GLN A 47 6.96 -12.26 -4.83
CA GLN A 47 7.65 -11.02 -5.18
C GLN A 47 6.66 -9.87 -5.40
N ARG A 48 5.57 -10.11 -6.12
CA ARG A 48 4.51 -9.11 -6.36
C ARG A 48 3.87 -8.63 -5.05
N LEU A 49 3.54 -9.56 -4.15
CA LEU A 49 2.97 -9.25 -2.85
C LEU A 49 3.93 -8.43 -1.97
N SER A 50 5.23 -8.76 -1.97
CA SER A 50 6.25 -7.97 -1.28
C SER A 50 6.38 -6.56 -1.85
N THR A 51 6.39 -6.40 -3.18
CA THR A 51 6.42 -5.07 -3.82
C THR A 51 5.18 -4.23 -3.45
N LEU A 52 4.00 -4.85 -3.35
CA LEU A 52 2.78 -4.15 -2.92
C LEU A 52 2.86 -3.71 -1.46
N LEU A 53 3.44 -4.54 -0.59
CA LEU A 53 3.66 -4.20 0.83
C LEU A 53 4.63 -3.01 0.97
N ASP A 54 5.72 -3.01 0.21
CA ASP A 54 6.68 -1.90 0.17
C ASP A 54 6.04 -0.59 -0.31
N LEU A 55 5.17 -0.67 -1.32
CA LEU A 55 4.45 0.49 -1.86
C LEU A 55 3.54 1.11 -0.79
N LEU A 56 2.78 0.28 -0.07
CA LEU A 56 1.93 0.71 1.04
C LEU A 56 2.75 1.29 2.20
N GLY A 57 3.97 0.80 2.44
CA GLY A 57 4.91 1.36 3.42
C GLY A 57 5.45 2.73 3.02
N ARG A 58 5.91 2.88 1.78
CA ARG A 58 6.46 4.14 1.24
C ARG A 58 5.43 5.26 1.21
N THR A 59 4.20 4.98 0.79
CA THR A 59 3.12 5.98 0.76
C THR A 59 2.84 6.58 2.16
N ALA A 60 3.06 5.82 3.24
CA ALA A 60 2.89 6.36 4.59
C ALA A 60 4.06 7.22 5.08
N ALA A 61 5.29 6.89 4.68
CA ALA A 61 6.44 7.76 4.95
C ALA A 61 6.27 9.11 4.23
N GLU A 62 5.76 9.11 2.99
CA GLU A 62 5.53 10.33 2.22
C GLU A 62 4.32 11.13 2.72
N CYS A 63 3.25 10.46 3.17
CA CYS A 63 2.08 11.14 3.73
C CYS A 63 2.34 11.73 5.14
N GLY A 64 3.31 11.19 5.90
CA GLY A 64 3.73 11.72 7.19
C GLY A 64 4.63 12.96 7.09
N VAL A 65 5.32 13.17 5.96
CA VAL A 65 6.22 14.31 5.74
C VAL A 65 5.47 15.61 5.38
N SER A 66 4.16 15.56 5.13
CA SER A 66 3.31 16.76 4.94
C SER A 66 2.64 17.26 6.23
N ALA A 67 3.12 16.86 7.41
CA ALA A 67 2.63 17.38 8.70
C ALA A 67 3.65 18.24 9.46
N GLN A 68 4.85 18.47 8.91
CA GLN A 68 5.93 19.19 9.57
C GLN A 68 6.25 20.58 8.98
N ASN A 69 5.35 21.14 8.15
CA ASN A 69 5.50 22.51 7.63
C ASN A 69 4.36 23.46 8.04
N CYS A 70 3.79 23.26 9.23
CA CYS A 70 3.08 24.32 9.95
C CYS A 70 3.95 24.79 11.11
N GLN A 71 4.99 25.58 10.81
CA GLN A 71 5.56 26.45 11.84
C GLN A 71 4.56 27.59 12.09
N PRO A 72 4.18 27.87 13.35
CA PRO A 72 3.37 29.04 13.67
C PRO A 72 4.21 30.30 13.41
N VAL A 73 3.62 31.25 12.68
CA VAL A 73 4.06 32.64 12.71
C VAL A 73 3.85 33.15 14.14
N GLY A 74 4.92 33.50 14.85
CA GLY A 74 4.82 34.33 16.04
C GLY A 74 5.89 34.12 17.12
N SER A 75 6.43 35.26 17.58
CA SER A 75 7.26 35.51 18.79
C SER A 75 8.77 35.30 18.59
N LEU A 76 9.65 36.32 18.66
CA LEU A 76 9.66 37.65 19.28
C LEU A 76 10.46 38.63 18.42
#